data_AF-A0A2M8JQG1-F1
#
_entry.id   AF-A0A2M8JQG1-F1
#
_cell.length_a   1.000
_cell.length_b   1.000
_cell.length_c   1.000
_cell.angle_alpha   90.00
_cell.angle_beta   90.00
_cell.angle_gamma   90.00
#
_symmetry.space_group_name_H-M   'P 1'
#
loop_
_entity.id
_entity.type
_entity.pdbx_description
1 polymer ?
#
loop_
_entity_poly.entity_id
_entity_poly.type
_entity_poly.pdbx_seq_one_letter_code
_entity_poly.pdbx_strand_id
1 'polypeptide(L)'
;MKKESIISDVLGLNQREAARLLQVSRSQLSMYELGQRDLPLSAKVLLTAMVGQAQQRKSAPTVLPVLAQQEQLKQNWVERQLKVNTFKQLRVSRILTKMEQTYAAQLKVLELVAHLKETNANNSKEYQGFLNSLENKAHKKIAQTGLPQLLQWQIKLAALQTEAEILHEAMEIPK
;
A
#
# COMPACT_ATOMS: atom_id res chain seq x y z
N MET A 1 15.97 -13.19 -37.11
CA MET A 1 15.83 -12.29 -35.93
C MET A 1 14.38 -11.86 -35.85
N LYS A 2 13.69 -12.14 -34.75
CA LYS A 2 12.33 -11.64 -34.53
C LYS A 2 12.43 -10.12 -34.43
N LYS A 3 11.81 -9.37 -35.35
CA LYS A 3 11.52 -7.95 -35.08
C LYS A 3 10.39 -7.99 -34.05
N GLU A 4 10.76 -8.02 -32.77
CA GLU A 4 9.83 -7.72 -31.69
C GLU A 4 9.14 -6.39 -32.04
N SER A 5 7.83 -6.36 -31.85
CA SER A 5 6.87 -5.53 -32.59
C SER A 5 7.15 -4.04 -32.43
N ILE A 6 7.99 -3.50 -33.32
CA ILE A 6 8.33 -2.08 -33.47
C ILE A 6 7.05 -1.21 -33.43
N ILE A 7 5.94 -1.73 -33.92
CA ILE A 7 4.65 -1.04 -33.94
C ILE A 7 4.05 -0.90 -32.55
N SER A 8 4.02 -1.95 -31.72
CA SER A 8 3.55 -1.83 -30.33
C SER A 8 4.48 -0.98 -29.49
N ASP A 9 5.78 -1.16 -29.68
CA ASP A 9 6.78 -0.58 -28.78
C ASP A 9 6.99 0.90 -29.06
N VAL A 10 6.88 1.31 -30.33
CA VAL A 10 7.07 2.71 -30.73
C VAL A 10 5.75 3.47 -30.77
N LEU A 11 4.64 2.84 -31.19
CA LEU A 11 3.36 3.53 -31.36
C LEU A 11 2.36 3.28 -30.23
N GLY A 12 2.59 2.27 -29.37
CA GLY A 12 1.65 1.89 -28.31
C GLY A 12 0.36 1.26 -28.81
N LEU A 13 0.31 0.82 -30.08
CA LEU A 13 -0.86 0.27 -30.73
C LEU A 13 -0.76 -1.25 -30.84
N ASN A 14 -1.87 -1.95 -30.66
CA ASN A 14 -1.90 -3.38 -31.00
C ASN A 14 -1.96 -3.59 -32.53
N GLN A 15 -1.57 -4.78 -32.99
CA GLN A 15 -1.55 -5.10 -34.43
C GLN A 15 -2.90 -4.88 -35.14
N ARG A 16 -4.03 -5.03 -34.44
CA ARG A 16 -5.36 -4.82 -35.05
C ARG A 16 -5.63 -3.34 -35.26
N GLU A 17 -5.32 -2.51 -34.29
CA GLU A 17 -5.43 -1.05 -34.35
C GLU A 17 -4.50 -0.46 -35.41
N ALA A 18 -3.24 -0.88 -35.41
CA ALA A 18 -2.25 -0.46 -36.39
C ALA A 18 -2.66 -0.88 -37.81
N ALA A 19 -3.16 -2.11 -38.00
CA ALA A 19 -3.61 -2.57 -39.31
C ALA A 19 -4.81 -1.74 -39.82
N ARG A 20 -5.75 -1.40 -38.91
CA ARG A 20 -6.89 -0.53 -39.25
C ARG A 20 -6.45 0.88 -39.63
N LEU A 21 -5.50 1.47 -38.91
CA LEU A 21 -4.94 2.79 -39.22
C LEU A 21 -4.17 2.82 -40.55
N LEU A 22 -3.40 1.76 -40.83
CA LEU A 22 -2.64 1.60 -42.06
C LEU A 22 -3.50 1.10 -43.25
N GLN A 23 -4.78 0.83 -43.02
CA GLN A 23 -5.73 0.26 -43.98
C GLN A 23 -5.24 -1.04 -44.64
N VAL A 24 -4.59 -1.91 -43.85
CA VAL A 24 -4.13 -3.23 -44.27
C VAL A 24 -4.78 -4.32 -43.41
N SER A 25 -4.69 -5.58 -43.85
CA SER A 25 -5.13 -6.68 -43.01
C SER A 25 -4.17 -6.92 -41.85
N ARG A 26 -4.69 -7.40 -40.72
CA ARG A 26 -3.88 -7.84 -39.57
C ARG A 26 -2.82 -8.87 -40.00
N SER A 27 -3.19 -9.78 -40.90
CA SER A 27 -2.28 -10.82 -41.41
C SER A 27 -1.11 -10.22 -42.17
N GLN A 28 -1.36 -9.25 -43.06
CA GLN A 28 -0.29 -8.53 -43.77
C GLN A 28 0.64 -7.78 -42.80
N LEU A 29 0.09 -7.14 -41.77
CA LEU A 29 0.90 -6.47 -40.75
C LEU A 29 1.75 -7.47 -39.95
N SER A 30 1.18 -8.60 -39.57
CA SER A 30 1.91 -9.67 -38.87
C SER A 30 3.03 -10.26 -39.75
N MET A 31 2.77 -10.50 -41.04
CA MET A 31 3.80 -11.01 -41.95
C MET A 31 4.91 -9.97 -42.21
N TYR A 32 4.58 -8.68 -42.17
CA TYR A 32 5.55 -7.61 -42.23
C TYR A 32 6.45 -7.55 -41.00
N GLU A 33 5.88 -7.65 -39.81
CA GLU A 33 6.66 -7.74 -38.57
C GLU A 33 7.56 -8.98 -38.55
N LEU A 34 7.09 -10.11 -39.08
CA LEU A 34 7.89 -11.33 -39.23
C LEU A 34 8.94 -11.25 -40.37
N GLY A 35 8.94 -10.19 -41.17
CA GLY A 35 9.83 -10.03 -42.31
C GLY A 35 9.51 -10.96 -43.50
N GLN A 36 8.33 -11.58 -43.49
CA GLN A 36 7.89 -12.56 -44.50
C GLN A 36 7.23 -11.92 -45.71
N ARG A 37 6.64 -10.72 -45.55
CA ARG A 37 5.99 -10.01 -46.64
C ARG A 37 6.08 -8.51 -46.44
N ASP A 38 6.23 -7.79 -47.54
CA ASP A 38 6.31 -6.34 -47.47
C ASP A 38 4.93 -5.67 -47.43
N LEU A 39 4.86 -4.52 -46.76
CA LEU A 39 3.63 -3.70 -46.74
C LEU A 39 3.47 -2.91 -48.06
N PRO A 40 2.22 -2.59 -48.44
CA PRO A 40 1.96 -1.63 -49.52
C PRO A 40 2.73 -0.32 -49.29
N LEU A 41 3.19 0.30 -50.38
CA LEU A 41 4.00 1.52 -50.30
C LEU A 41 3.30 2.64 -49.52
N SER A 42 1.99 2.82 -49.73
CA SER A 42 1.16 3.79 -49.00
C SER A 42 1.16 3.54 -47.49
N ALA A 43 1.00 2.28 -47.07
CA ALA A 43 1.02 1.88 -45.67
C ALA A 43 2.43 2.05 -45.06
N LYS A 44 3.49 1.79 -45.81
CA LYS A 44 4.87 2.04 -45.34
C LYS A 44 5.14 3.52 -45.10
N VAL A 45 4.77 4.38 -46.04
CA VAL A 45 4.99 5.83 -45.91
C VAL A 45 4.26 6.35 -44.67
N LEU A 46 3.01 5.93 -44.47
CA LEU A 46 2.23 6.29 -43.29
C LEU A 46 2.87 5.76 -41.99
N LEU A 47 3.29 4.49 -41.97
CA LEU A 47 3.97 3.90 -40.82
C LEU A 47 5.26 4.64 -40.47
N THR A 48 6.08 5.00 -41.47
CA THR A 48 7.32 5.77 -41.26
C THR A 48 7.04 7.17 -40.71
N ALA A 49 5.97 7.83 -41.16
CA ALA A 49 5.57 9.13 -40.64
C ALA A 49 5.10 9.03 -39.18
N MET A 50 4.30 8.01 -38.84
CA MET A 50 3.83 7.76 -37.47
C MET A 50 4.99 7.46 -36.52
N VAL A 51 5.93 6.60 -36.94
CA VAL A 51 7.13 6.27 -36.17
C VAL A 51 8.04 7.48 -36.00
N GLY A 52 8.24 8.27 -37.07
CA GLY A 52 9.01 9.51 -37.02
C GLY A 52 8.42 10.51 -36.03
N GLN A 53 7.09 10.68 -36.02
CA GLN A 53 6.42 11.56 -35.07
C GLN A 53 6.52 11.05 -33.62
N ALA A 54 6.38 9.74 -33.40
CA ALA A 54 6.50 9.14 -32.07
C ALA A 54 7.92 9.30 -31.51
N GLN A 55 8.95 9.16 -32.35
CA GLN A 55 10.35 9.28 -31.97
C GLN A 55 10.83 10.75 -31.85
N GLN A 56 10.23 11.68 -32.60
CA GLN A 56 10.56 13.11 -32.57
C GLN A 56 9.93 13.88 -31.39
N ARG A 57 8.97 13.29 -30.67
CA ARG A 57 8.38 13.89 -29.44
C ARG A 57 9.39 13.91 -28.29
N LYS A 58 10.39 14.80 -28.38
CA LYS A 58 11.23 15.26 -27.27
C LYS A 58 10.75 16.60 -26.68
N SER A 59 9.77 17.26 -27.31
CA SER A 59 9.19 18.53 -26.87
C SER A 59 7.69 18.41 -26.53
N ALA A 60 7.26 19.26 -25.60
CA ALA A 60 6.07 19.09 -24.75
C ALA A 60 4.78 18.65 -25.48
N PRO A 61 4.04 17.68 -24.91
CA PRO A 61 2.91 17.06 -25.59
C PRO A 61 1.64 17.91 -25.53
N THR A 62 0.84 17.91 -26.60
CA THR A 62 -0.58 18.35 -26.61
C THR A 62 -1.47 17.58 -25.61
N VAL A 63 -0.93 16.53 -24.97
CA VAL A 63 -1.56 15.67 -23.96
C VAL A 63 -1.56 16.31 -22.55
N LEU A 64 -1.02 17.53 -22.40
CA LEU A 64 -0.99 18.31 -21.15
C LEU A 64 -2.30 18.28 -20.33
N PRO A 65 -3.51 18.41 -20.92
CA PRO A 65 -4.75 18.38 -20.13
C PRO A 65 -5.05 17.02 -19.51
N VAL A 66 -4.80 15.92 -20.25
CA VAL A 66 -5.04 14.56 -19.77
C VAL A 66 -4.01 14.18 -18.70
N LEU A 67 -2.75 14.59 -18.87
CA LEU A 67 -1.71 14.38 -17.87
C LEU A 67 -2.00 15.17 -16.59
N ALA A 68 -2.39 16.44 -16.70
CA ALA A 68 -2.79 17.25 -15.56
C ALA A 68 -3.99 16.66 -14.81
N GLN A 69 -4.99 16.15 -15.55
CA GLN A 69 -6.14 15.47 -14.96
C GLN A 69 -5.73 14.18 -14.23
N GLN A 70 -4.83 13.39 -14.79
CA GLN A 70 -4.31 12.17 -14.14
C GLN A 70 -3.51 12.49 -12.88
N GLU A 71 -2.68 13.54 -12.89
CA GLU A 71 -1.94 13.96 -11.70
C GLU A 71 -2.89 14.47 -10.61
N GLN A 72 -3.94 15.21 -10.98
CA GLN A 72 -4.97 15.64 -10.03
C GLN A 72 -5.74 14.45 -9.42
N LEU A 73 -6.06 13.43 -10.21
CA LEU A 73 -6.68 12.20 -9.70
C LEU A 73 -5.76 11.46 -8.72
N LYS A 74 -4.46 11.38 -9.02
CA LYS A 74 -3.45 10.82 -8.13
C LYS A 74 -3.39 11.61 -6.82
N GLN A 75 -3.31 12.94 -6.86
CA GLN A 75 -3.28 13.79 -5.67
C GLN A 75 -4.53 13.57 -4.79
N ASN A 76 -5.72 13.62 -5.40
CA ASN A 76 -6.99 13.38 -4.69
C ASN A 76 -7.04 11.98 -4.04
N TRP A 77 -6.48 10.97 -4.72
CA TRP A 77 -6.41 9.61 -4.17
C TRP A 77 -5.48 9.54 -2.97
N VAL A 78 -4.29 10.15 -3.04
CA VAL A 78 -3.32 10.19 -1.95
C VAL A 78 -3.87 10.93 -0.73
N GLU A 79 -4.50 12.09 -0.92
CA GLU A 79 -5.15 12.83 0.17
C GLU A 79 -6.21 12.00 0.89
N ARG A 80 -7.01 11.24 0.13
CA ARG A 80 -8.01 10.35 0.70
C ARG A 80 -7.36 9.24 1.52
N GLN A 81 -6.26 8.64 1.03
CA GLN A 81 -5.54 7.61 1.77
C GLN A 81 -4.91 8.16 3.04
N LEU A 82 -4.34 9.36 3.02
CA LEU A 82 -3.80 10.02 4.21
C LEU A 82 -4.89 10.22 5.28
N LYS A 83 -6.08 10.71 4.90
CA LYS A 83 -7.22 10.86 5.84
C LYS A 83 -7.66 9.53 6.45
N VAL A 84 -7.67 8.46 5.65
CA VAL A 84 -8.00 7.12 6.14
C VAL A 84 -6.91 6.59 7.08
N ASN A 85 -5.64 6.83 6.74
CA ASN A 85 -4.50 6.39 7.54
C ASN A 85 -4.47 7.10 8.91
N THR A 86 -4.67 8.42 8.96
CA THR A 86 -4.71 9.16 10.24
C THR A 86 -5.80 8.64 11.16
N PHE A 87 -6.98 8.32 10.63
CA PHE A 87 -8.05 7.69 11.42
C PHE A 87 -7.63 6.31 11.96
N LYS A 88 -6.98 5.48 11.13
CA LYS A 88 -6.45 4.17 11.56
C LYS A 88 -5.41 4.34 12.67
N GLN A 89 -4.48 5.27 12.53
CA GLN A 89 -3.45 5.56 13.54
C GLN A 89 -4.09 6.00 14.87
N LEU A 90 -5.05 6.93 14.84
CA LEU A 90 -5.78 7.37 16.04
C LEU A 90 -6.53 6.24 16.73
N ARG A 91 -7.13 5.33 15.96
CA ARG A 91 -7.81 4.16 16.52
C ARG A 91 -6.83 3.20 17.17
N VAL A 92 -5.73 2.89 16.50
CA VAL A 92 -4.69 1.99 17.02
C VAL A 92 -4.04 2.57 18.26
N SER A 93 -3.70 3.86 18.27
CA SER A 93 -3.09 4.52 19.42
C SER A 93 -3.99 4.50 20.65
N ARG A 94 -5.30 4.74 20.49
CA ARG A 94 -6.28 4.63 21.59
C ARG A 94 -6.40 3.22 22.16
N ILE A 95 -6.34 2.21 21.29
CA ILE A 95 -6.38 0.81 21.74
C ILE A 95 -5.10 0.49 22.52
N LEU A 96 -3.96 0.91 21.98
CA LEU A 96 -2.64 0.68 22.56
C LEU A 96 -2.52 1.34 23.95
N THR A 97 -2.89 2.62 24.09
CA THR A 97 -2.85 3.31 25.40
C THR A 97 -3.74 2.63 26.44
N LYS A 98 -4.94 2.19 26.04
CA LYS A 98 -5.83 1.44 26.94
C LYS A 98 -5.22 0.08 27.35
N MET A 99 -4.58 -0.61 26.42
CA MET A 99 -3.90 -1.88 26.69
C MET A 99 -2.69 -1.69 27.61
N GLU A 100 -1.88 -0.66 27.41
CA GLU A 100 -0.74 -0.33 28.27
C GLU A 100 -1.19 0.04 29.69
N GLN A 101 -2.22 0.88 29.81
CA GLN A 101 -2.79 1.25 31.12
C GLN A 101 -3.34 0.02 31.85
N THR A 102 -4.05 -0.86 31.15
CA THR A 102 -4.60 -2.08 31.75
C THR A 102 -3.49 -3.05 32.16
N TYR A 103 -2.47 -3.24 31.33
CA TYR A 103 -1.30 -4.05 31.64
C TYR A 103 -0.56 -3.52 32.88
N ALA A 104 -0.22 -2.23 32.91
CA ALA A 104 0.44 -1.59 34.05
C ALA A 104 -0.39 -1.67 35.34
N ALA A 105 -1.71 -1.49 35.25
CA ALA A 105 -2.60 -1.63 36.40
C ALA A 105 -2.62 -3.08 36.94
N GLN A 106 -2.60 -4.09 36.07
CA GLN A 106 -2.57 -5.49 36.52
C GLN A 106 -1.23 -5.88 37.14
N LEU A 107 -0.11 -5.34 36.65
CA LEU A 107 1.20 -5.55 37.29
C LEU A 107 1.22 -5.02 38.72
N LYS A 108 0.73 -3.80 38.94
CA LYS A 108 0.59 -3.22 40.28
C LYS A 108 -0.29 -4.07 41.21
N VAL A 109 -1.35 -4.67 40.67
CA VAL A 109 -2.21 -5.58 41.44
C VAL A 109 -1.45 -6.84 41.84
N LEU A 110 -0.65 -7.42 40.93
CA LEU A 110 0.17 -8.59 41.27
C LEU A 110 1.24 -8.26 42.30
N GLU A 111 1.94 -7.12 42.17
CA GLU A 111 2.91 -6.65 43.16
C GLU A 111 2.28 -6.46 44.54
N LEU A 112 1.10 -5.84 44.60
CA LEU A 112 0.36 -5.66 45.84
C LEU A 112 -0.05 -6.99 46.45
N VAL A 113 -0.55 -7.95 45.65
CA VAL A 113 -0.93 -9.28 46.15
C VAL A 113 0.29 -10.02 46.68
N ALA A 114 1.43 -9.97 45.98
CA ALA A 114 2.67 -10.59 46.44
C ALA A 114 3.11 -10.02 47.80
N HIS A 115 3.13 -8.69 47.94
CA HIS A 115 3.48 -8.04 49.20
C HIS A 115 2.51 -8.40 50.35
N LEU A 116 1.21 -8.44 50.08
CA LEU A 116 0.20 -8.81 51.09
C LEU A 116 0.28 -10.28 51.52
N LYS A 117 0.71 -11.17 50.61
CA LYS A 117 0.99 -12.57 50.93
C LYS A 117 2.26 -12.71 51.77
N GLU A 118 3.33 -11.99 51.43
CA GLU A 118 4.60 -12.01 52.18
C GLU A 118 4.46 -11.44 53.59
N THR A 119 3.71 -10.34 53.74
CA THR A 119 3.51 -9.69 55.04
C THR A 119 2.55 -10.44 55.97
N ASN A 120 1.92 -11.54 55.52
CA ASN A 120 0.89 -12.28 56.26
C ASN A 120 -0.15 -11.35 56.92
N ALA A 121 -0.57 -10.30 56.21
CA ALA A 121 -1.38 -9.23 56.77
C ALA A 121 -2.70 -9.72 57.38
N ASN A 122 -3.23 -10.86 56.89
CA ASN A 122 -4.34 -11.58 57.51
C ASN A 122 -4.30 -13.07 57.11
N ASN A 123 -4.31 -13.97 58.11
CA ASN A 123 -4.25 -15.43 57.90
C ASN A 123 -5.62 -16.10 57.75
N SER A 124 -6.70 -15.32 57.68
CA SER A 124 -8.03 -15.86 57.38
C SER A 124 -8.05 -16.57 56.02
N LYS A 125 -8.63 -17.78 55.97
CA LYS A 125 -8.84 -18.54 54.73
C LYS A 125 -9.62 -17.74 53.69
N GLU A 126 -10.57 -16.92 54.11
CA GLU A 126 -11.38 -16.08 53.22
C GLU A 126 -10.52 -14.99 52.56
N TYR A 127 -9.62 -14.37 53.34
CA TYR A 127 -8.71 -13.34 52.85
C TYR A 127 -7.71 -13.91 51.83
N GLN A 128 -7.13 -15.08 52.13
CA GLN A 128 -6.23 -15.79 51.22
C GLN A 128 -6.96 -16.24 49.94
N GLY A 129 -8.21 -16.71 50.07
CA GLY A 129 -9.08 -17.03 48.92
C GLY A 129 -9.34 -15.81 48.03
N PHE A 130 -9.60 -14.65 48.64
CA PHE A 130 -9.77 -13.39 47.91
C PHE A 130 -8.49 -12.97 47.17
N LEU A 131 -7.32 -13.02 47.81
CA LEU A 131 -6.03 -12.70 47.17
C LEU A 131 -5.74 -13.60 45.97
N ASN A 132 -5.98 -14.90 46.10
CA ASN A 132 -5.84 -15.86 44.99
C ASN A 132 -6.82 -15.56 43.84
N SER A 133 -8.05 -15.13 44.15
CA SER A 133 -9.02 -14.72 43.12
C SER A 133 -8.56 -13.46 42.37
N LEU A 134 -7.93 -12.51 43.08
CA LEU A 134 -7.43 -11.27 42.52
C LEU A 134 -6.23 -11.52 41.60
N GLU A 135 -5.30 -12.37 42.04
CA GLU A 135 -4.13 -12.82 41.26
C GLU A 135 -4.55 -13.54 39.98
N ASN A 136 -5.47 -14.51 40.07
CA ASN A 136 -6.00 -15.21 38.89
C ASN A 136 -6.68 -14.26 37.90
N LYS A 137 -7.39 -13.24 38.39
CA LYS A 137 -8.02 -12.22 37.53
C LYS A 137 -6.98 -11.33 36.85
N ALA A 138 -5.92 -10.95 37.55
CA ALA A 138 -4.82 -10.18 37.01
C ALA A 138 -4.05 -10.97 35.94
N HIS A 139 -3.72 -12.25 36.19
CA HIS A 139 -3.10 -13.13 35.19
C HIS A 139 -3.96 -13.31 33.94
N LYS A 140 -5.27 -13.55 34.08
CA LYS A 140 -6.17 -13.66 32.92
C LYS A 140 -6.18 -12.39 32.08
N LYS A 141 -6.18 -11.23 32.72
CA LYS A 141 -6.12 -9.94 32.01
C LYS A 141 -4.76 -9.71 31.35
N ILE A 142 -3.66 -10.01 32.03
CA ILE A 142 -2.31 -9.92 31.47
C ILE A 142 -2.14 -10.87 30.28
N ALA A 143 -2.72 -12.07 30.31
CA ALA A 143 -2.69 -12.98 29.16
C ALA A 143 -3.42 -12.39 27.93
N GLN A 144 -4.44 -11.58 28.14
CA GLN A 144 -5.19 -10.90 27.07
C GLN A 144 -4.51 -9.60 26.60
N THR A 145 -3.84 -8.88 27.50
CA THR A 145 -3.15 -7.60 27.24
C THR A 145 -1.63 -7.72 27.38
N GLY A 146 -1.09 -8.89 27.06
CA GLY A 146 0.30 -9.23 27.31
C GLY A 146 1.28 -8.51 26.39
N LEU A 147 2.57 -8.69 26.65
CA LEU A 147 3.65 -8.16 25.84
C LEU A 147 3.52 -8.53 24.34
N PRO A 148 3.15 -9.76 23.96
CA PRO A 148 2.96 -10.10 22.54
C PRO A 148 1.85 -9.29 21.87
N GLN A 149 0.73 -9.09 22.56
CA GLN A 149 -0.39 -8.32 22.04
C GLN A 149 -0.03 -6.83 21.95
N LEU A 150 0.63 -6.27 22.97
CA LEU A 150 1.13 -4.90 22.93
C LEU A 150 2.09 -4.68 21.76
N LEU A 151 3.05 -5.59 21.58
CA LEU A 151 4.00 -5.55 20.47
C LEU A 151 3.28 -5.60 19.12
N GLN A 152 2.27 -6.47 18.97
CA GLN A 152 1.48 -6.55 17.75
C GLN A 152 0.81 -5.21 17.40
N TRP A 153 0.24 -4.51 18.39
CA TRP A 153 -0.36 -3.20 18.18
C TRP A 153 0.68 -2.09 17.93
N GLN A 154 1.85 -2.16 18.56
CA GLN A 154 2.97 -1.27 18.29
C GLN A 154 3.49 -1.41 16.85
N ILE A 155 3.71 -2.65 16.39
CA ILE A 155 4.10 -2.94 15.00
C ILE A 155 3.04 -2.40 14.04
N LYS A 156 1.76 -2.59 14.35
CA LYS A 156 0.67 -2.08 13.52
C LYS A 156 0.66 -0.55 13.45
N LEU A 157 0.95 0.14 14.56
CA LEU A 157 1.10 1.59 14.57
C LEU A 157 2.27 2.03 13.68
N ALA A 158 3.43 1.39 13.84
CA ALA A 158 4.63 1.69 13.06
C ALA A 158 4.39 1.49 11.56
N ALA A 159 3.73 0.38 11.16
CA ALA A 159 3.38 0.13 9.76
C ALA A 159 2.47 1.22 9.17
N LEU A 160 1.52 1.74 9.95
CA LEU A 160 0.66 2.84 9.52
C LEU A 160 1.41 4.16 9.42
N GLN A 161 2.43 4.39 10.26
CA GLN A 161 3.30 5.57 10.18
C GLN A 161 4.17 5.51 8.93
N THR A 162 4.79 4.36 8.63
CA THR A 162 5.57 4.18 7.39
C THR A 162 4.69 4.31 6.15
N GLU A 163 3.44 3.83 6.19
CA GLU A 163 2.49 4.03 5.08
C GLU A 163 2.19 5.52 4.87
N ALA A 164 2.07 6.31 5.95
CA ALA A 164 1.87 7.75 5.84
C ALA A 164 3.09 8.47 5.26
N GLU A 165 4.31 8.09 5.65
CA GLU A 165 5.57 8.62 5.09
C GLU A 165 5.64 8.37 3.58
N ILE A 166 5.38 7.14 3.13
CA ILE A 166 5.36 6.78 1.70
C ILE A 166 4.30 7.59 0.94
N LEU A 167 3.12 7.81 1.55
CA LEU A 167 2.07 8.63 0.94
C LEU A 167 2.47 10.11 0.85
N HIS A 168 3.20 10.64 1.84
CA HIS A 168 3.74 12.00 1.79
C HIS A 168 4.83 12.13 0.71
N GLU A 169 5.77 11.19 0.63
CA GLU A 169 6.76 11.14 -0.45
C GLU A 169 6.09 11.09 -1.83
N ALA A 170 4.99 10.35 -1.97
CA ALA A 170 4.22 10.29 -3.21
C ALA A 170 3.55 11.63 -3.61
N MET A 171 3.34 12.55 -2.65
CA MET A 171 2.88 13.92 -2.91
C MET A 171 4.04 14.88 -3.22
N GLU A 172 5.21 14.67 -2.61
CA GLU A 172 6.40 15.51 -2.74
C GLU A 172 7.24 15.23 -3.99
N ILE A 173 6.82 14.32 -4.86
CA ILE A 173 7.45 14.13 -6.18
C ILE A 173 6.67 14.96 -7.23
N PRO A 174 6.97 16.26 -7.43
CA PRO A 174 6.73 16.89 -8.71
C PRO A 174 7.80 16.37 -9.68
N LYS A 175 7.36 15.76 -10.79
CA LYS A 175 8.20 15.58 -11.97
C LYS A 175 8.04 16.77 -12.89
#